data_AF-A0A1Z1M9E1-F1
#
_entry.id   AF-A0A1Z1M9E1-F1
#
_cell.length_a   1.000
_cell.length_b   1.000
_cell.length_c   1.000
_cell.angle_alpha   90.00
_cell.angle_beta   90.00
_cell.angle_gamma   90.00
#
_symmetry.space_group_name_H-M   'P 1'
#
loop_
_entity.id
_entity.type
_entity.pdbx_description
1 polymer ?
#
loop_
_entity_poly.entity_id
_entity_poly.type
_entity_poly.pdbx_seq_one_letter_code
_entity_poly.pdbx_strand_id
1 'polypeptide(L)' 'MNNNFMKYLSTVPVVGAIWITFTAGFIIEINRFFPDILSFSF' A
#
# COMPACT_ATOMS: atom_id res chain seq x y z
N MET A 1 0.13 27.68 -9.71
CA MET A 1 0.76 27.59 -8.37
C MET A 1 0.45 26.25 -7.67
N ASN A 2 0.40 25.10 -8.38
CA ASN A 2 0.08 23.78 -7.80
C ASN A 2 1.14 22.71 -8.06
N ASN A 3 2.11 22.98 -8.93
CA ASN A 3 3.04 21.97 -9.43
C ASN A 3 4.07 21.55 -8.38
N ASN A 4 4.48 22.45 -7.48
CA ASN A 4 5.51 22.15 -6.48
C ASN A 4 5.03 21.13 -5.44
N PHE A 5 3.75 21.20 -5.05
CA PHE A 5 3.15 20.23 -4.15
C PHE A 5 3.07 18.84 -4.79
N MET A 6 2.62 18.75 -6.04
CA MET A 6 2.60 17.49 -6.79
C MET A 6 4.00 16.93 -7.02
N LYS A 7 5.00 17.79 -7.22
CA LYS A 7 6.41 17.39 -7.35
C LYS A 7 6.96 16.79 -6.06
N TYR A 8 6.58 17.34 -4.91
CA TYR A 8 6.91 16.79 -3.59
C TYR A 8 6.24 15.42 -3.36
N LEU A 9 4.94 15.29 -3.67
CA LEU A 9 4.22 14.01 -3.59
C LEU A 9 4.81 12.93 -4.49
N SER A 10 5.36 13.33 -5.65
CA SER A 10 5.95 12.43 -6.64
C SER A 10 7.41 12.03 -6.33
N THR A 11 7.96 12.43 -5.17
CA THR A 11 9.31 12.00 -4.77
C THR A 11 9.32 10.53 -4.38
N VAL A 12 10.42 9.83 -4.69
CA VAL A 12 10.64 8.40 -4.39
C VAL A 12 10.22 8.01 -2.97
N PRO A 13 10.69 8.69 -1.89
CA PRO A 13 10.30 8.32 -0.53
C PRO A 13 8.81 8.51 -0.23
N VAL A 14 8.18 9.57 -0.77
CA VAL A 14 6.78 9.89 -0.48
C VAL A 14 5.84 8.93 -1.22
N VAL A 15 6.08 8.71 -2.51
CA VAL A 15 5.33 7.71 -3.30
C VAL A 15 5.52 6.32 -2.71
N GLY A 16 6.75 5.96 -2.33
CA GLY A 16 7.07 4.67 -1.73
C GLY A 16 6.31 4.44 -0.42
N ALA A 17 6.26 5.45 0.47
CA ALA A 17 5.51 5.36 1.71
C ALA A 17 4.00 5.19 1.47
N ILE A 18 3.42 5.94 0.54
CA ILE A 18 2.00 5.83 0.17
C ILE A 18 1.71 4.42 -0.38
N TRP A 19 2.55 3.94 -1.30
CA TRP A 19 2.39 2.64 -1.93
C TRP A 19 2.52 1.49 -0.93
N ILE A 20 3.58 1.48 -0.12
CA ILE A 20 3.80 0.44 0.90
C ILE A 20 2.68 0.45 1.95
N THR A 21 2.23 1.63 2.39
CA THR A 21 1.12 1.73 3.34
C THR A 21 -0.16 1.15 2.75
N PHE A 22 -0.46 1.47 1.49
CA PHE A 22 -1.61 0.93 0.79
C PHE A 22 -1.53 -0.59 0.62
N THR A 23 -0.40 -1.11 0.15
CA THR A 23 -0.18 -2.56 -0.01
C THR A 23 -0.21 -3.28 1.34
N ALA A 24 0.42 -2.74 2.37
CA ALA A 24 0.41 -3.31 3.72
C ALA A 24 -1.01 -3.33 4.29
N GLY A 25 -1.76 -2.24 4.16
CA GLY A 25 -3.18 -2.18 4.54
C GLY A 25 -3.97 -3.28 3.84
N PHE A 26 -3.85 -3.41 2.52
CA PHE A 26 -4.51 -4.46 1.76
C PHE A 26 -4.19 -5.88 2.26
N ILE A 27 -2.91 -6.17 2.54
CA ILE A 27 -2.47 -7.47 3.06
C ILE A 27 -3.02 -7.73 4.48
N ILE A 28 -3.04 -6.71 5.33
CA ILE A 28 -3.61 -6.81 6.69
C ILE A 28 -5.10 -7.12 6.62
N GLU A 29 -5.84 -6.44 5.74
CA GLU A 29 -7.27 -6.68 5.55
C GLU A 29 -7.53 -8.10 5.05
N ILE A 30 -6.73 -8.61 4.10
CA ILE A 30 -6.82 -10.01 3.63
C ILE A 30 -6.67 -10.98 4.80
N ASN A 31 -5.61 -10.83 5.61
CA ASN A 31 -5.38 -11.72 6.76
C ASN A 31 -6.41 -11.54 7.88
N ARG A 32 -7.11 -10.40 7.95
CA ARG A 32 -8.21 -10.17 8.90
C ARG A 32 -9.50 -10.87 8.47
N PHE A 33 -9.84 -10.82 7.18
CA PHE A 33 -11.07 -11.42 6.65
C PHE A 33 -10.91 -12.93 6.39
N PHE A 34 -9.72 -13.37 5.99
CA PHE A 34 -9.39 -14.76 5.74
C PHE A 34 -8.15 -15.14 6.57
N PRO A 35 -8.36 -15.44 7.86
CA PRO A 35 -7.25 -15.84 8.72
C PRO A 35 -6.70 -17.21 8.28
N ASP A 36 -5.40 -17.40 8.53
CA ASP A 36 -4.70 -18.69 8.43
C ASP A 36 -4.72 -19.36 7.04
N ILE A 37 -4.54 -18.58 5.97
CA ILE A 37 -4.34 -19.12 4.62
C ILE A 37 -2.93 -19.72 4.48
N LEU A 38 -2.81 -21.03 4.71
CA LEU A 38 -1.54 -21.76 4.54
C LEU A 38 -1.26 -22.12 3.07
N SER A 39 -2.31 -22.41 2.30
CA SER A 39 -2.21 -22.75 0.88
C SER A 39 -3.50 -22.43 0.16
N PHE A 40 -3.42 -22.20 -1.14
CA PHE A 40 -4.61 -22.06 -1.97
C PHE A 40 -5.08 -23.45 -2.38
N SER A 41 -6.25 -23.86 -1.88
CA SER A 41 -6.82 -25.21 -2.10
C SER A 41 -7.76 -25.26 -3.31
N PHE A 42 -7.37 -24.65 -4.43
CA PHE A 42 -8.10 -24.74 -5.70
C PHE A 42 -7.52 -25.81 -6.63
#